data_AF-A0A1Y6LNE9-F1
#
_entry.id   AF-A0A1Y6LNE9-F1
#
_cell.length_a   1.000
_cell.length_b   1.000
_cell.length_c   1.000
_cell.angle_alpha   90.00
_cell.angle_beta   90.00
_cell.angle_gamma   90.00
#
_symmetry.space_group_name_H-M   'P 1'
#
loop_
_entity.id
_entity.type
_entity.pdbx_description
1 polymer ?
#
loop_
_entity_poly.entity_id
_entity_poly.type
_entity_poly.pdbx_seq_one_letter_code
_entity_poly.pdbx_strand_id
1 'polypeptide(L)'
;MTSTDRAATTLTTLPEDLCLDIVEHLDMASVFALVQTNRFFHRLAEPHNLTQPWLLDDFLCEQQWADRWFRDGYACFTCKKVLDVSHFDFCQTDGDRDKEEGMDEELRFCLPCGVGQGEYPPGREIYLGRRVRWFCAGCKKLREGNVGSMAARSVMGNLTIRFTAG
;
A
#
# COMPACT_ATOMS: atom_id res chain seq x y z
N MET A 1 30.75 -15.20 39.59
CA MET A 1 30.49 -15.12 38.14
C MET A 1 28.98 -14.98 37.95
N THR A 2 28.47 -13.76 37.83
CA THR A 2 27.05 -13.51 37.52
C THR A 2 27.02 -12.78 36.19
N SER A 3 26.65 -13.54 35.16
CA SER A 3 26.40 -13.02 33.81
C SER A 3 25.18 -12.11 33.88
N THR A 4 25.39 -10.80 33.86
CA THR A 4 24.33 -9.82 33.58
C THR A 4 23.93 -9.99 32.12
N ASP A 5 22.90 -10.79 31.88
CA ASP A 5 22.12 -10.71 30.65
C ASP A 5 21.54 -9.29 30.59
N ARG A 6 22.14 -8.43 29.76
CA ARG A 6 21.48 -7.20 29.34
C ARG A 6 20.29 -7.62 28.50
N ALA A 7 19.13 -7.72 29.15
CA ALA A 7 17.86 -7.86 28.46
C ALA A 7 17.84 -6.78 27.36
N ALA A 8 17.76 -7.21 26.11
CA ALA A 8 17.72 -6.30 24.97
C ALA A 8 16.44 -5.46 25.11
N THR A 9 16.59 -4.23 25.61
CA THR A 9 15.51 -3.24 25.65
C THR A 9 15.18 -2.88 24.22
N THR A 10 14.08 -3.44 23.71
CA THR A 10 13.56 -3.06 22.39
C THR A 10 12.76 -1.77 22.53
N LEU A 11 12.69 -0.98 21.47
CA LEU A 11 11.88 0.25 21.46
C LEU A 11 10.41 0.02 21.84
N THR A 12 9.90 -1.21 21.65
CA THR A 12 8.53 -1.60 22.01
C THR A 12 8.31 -1.90 23.50
N THR A 13 9.38 -1.94 24.32
CA THR A 13 9.24 -2.09 25.78
C THR A 13 9.11 -0.76 26.52
N LEU A 14 9.23 0.35 25.80
CA LEU A 14 8.99 1.67 26.34
C LEU A 14 7.47 1.91 26.54
N PRO A 15 7.08 2.70 27.54
CA PRO A 15 5.72 3.23 27.65
C PRO A 15 5.26 3.91 26.36
N GLU A 16 3.99 3.76 26.01
CA GLU A 16 3.41 4.30 24.77
C GLU A 16 3.63 5.82 24.64
N ASP A 17 3.49 6.57 25.73
CA ASP A 17 3.70 8.02 25.78
C ASP A 17 5.12 8.41 25.35
N LEU A 18 6.15 7.68 25.82
CA LEU A 18 7.53 7.94 25.42
C LEU A 18 7.79 7.55 23.96
N CYS A 19 7.09 6.54 23.45
CA CYS A 19 7.17 6.20 22.04
C CYS A 19 6.51 7.27 21.15
N LEU A 20 5.40 7.88 21.60
CA LEU A 20 4.75 9.01 20.91
C LEU A 20 5.68 10.22 20.89
N ASP A 21 6.25 10.59 22.03
CA ASP A 21 7.22 11.68 22.11
C ASP A 21 8.38 11.49 21.13
N ILE A 22 8.92 10.27 21.03
CA ILE A 22 9.99 9.95 20.06
C ILE A 22 9.49 10.17 18.63
N VAL A 23 8.29 9.67 18.30
CA VAL A 23 7.70 9.77 16.97
C VAL A 23 7.45 11.23 16.57
N GLU A 24 7.01 12.08 17.49
CA GLU A 24 6.80 13.52 17.23
C GLU A 24 8.08 14.27 16.86
N HIS A 25 9.25 13.75 17.25
CA HIS A 25 10.55 14.35 16.93
C HIS A 25 11.19 13.79 15.64
N LEU A 26 10.57 12.77 15.02
CA LEU A 26 11.05 12.19 13.77
C LEU A 26 10.54 12.97 12.56
N ASP A 27 11.36 13.05 11.51
CA ASP A 27 10.89 13.51 10.22
C ASP A 27 9.91 12.50 9.60
N MET A 28 9.03 12.97 8.71
CA MET A 28 7.98 12.15 8.11
C MET A 28 8.51 10.87 7.44
N ALA A 29 9.69 10.90 6.82
CA ALA A 29 10.27 9.70 6.20
C ALA A 29 10.64 8.64 7.24
N SER A 30 11.24 9.06 8.35
CA SER A 30 11.53 8.18 9.48
C SER A 30 10.26 7.62 10.13
N VAL A 31 9.20 8.43 10.28
CA VAL A 31 7.90 7.98 10.78
C VAL A 31 7.33 6.89 9.86
N PHE A 32 7.32 7.10 8.55
CA PHE A 32 6.85 6.11 7.59
C PHE A 32 7.64 4.81 7.63
N ALA A 33 8.97 4.89 7.68
CA ALA A 33 9.82 3.72 7.81
C ALA A 33 9.49 2.94 9.10
N LEU A 34 9.30 3.65 10.21
CA LEU A 34 8.98 3.06 11.51
C LEU A 34 7.62 2.34 11.49
N VAL A 35 6.59 3.00 10.95
CA VAL A 35 5.22 2.47 10.79
C VAL A 35 5.19 1.20 9.93
N GLN A 36 6.10 1.06 8.96
CA GLN A 36 6.19 -0.13 8.11
C GLN A 36 6.91 -1.31 8.77
N THR A 37 7.73 -1.07 9.81
CA THR A 37 8.53 -2.14 10.43
C THR A 37 7.78 -2.99 11.44
N ASN A 38 6.82 -2.42 12.18
CA ASN A 38 6.17 -3.11 13.29
C ASN A 38 4.70 -2.67 13.46
N ARG A 39 3.82 -3.64 13.75
CA ARG A 39 2.39 -3.39 14.04
C ARG A 39 2.16 -2.45 15.23
N PHE A 40 3.05 -2.44 16.22
CA PHE A 40 2.99 -1.52 17.37
C PHE A 40 3.09 -0.07 16.89
N PHE A 41 4.17 0.28 16.18
CA PHE A 41 4.35 1.61 15.61
C PHE A 41 3.31 1.93 14.54
N HIS A 42 2.84 0.93 13.79
CA HIS A 42 1.74 1.15 12.86
C HIS A 42 0.47 1.68 13.54
N ARG A 43 0.17 1.19 14.75
CA ARG A 43 -0.99 1.64 15.53
C ARG A 43 -0.73 2.95 16.28
N LEU A 44 0.46 3.07 16.85
CA LEU A 44 0.84 4.21 17.67
C LEU A 44 1.02 5.48 16.84
N ALA A 45 1.62 5.32 15.65
CA ALA A 45 2.06 6.38 14.77
C ALA A 45 1.32 6.31 13.44
N GLU A 46 0.01 6.02 13.44
CA GLU A 46 -0.76 6.02 12.19
C GLU A 46 -0.55 7.38 11.49
N PRO A 47 0.02 7.41 10.27
CA PRO A 47 0.41 8.67 9.63
C PRO A 47 -0.75 9.65 9.48
N HIS A 48 -1.98 9.14 9.35
CA HIS A 48 -3.22 9.92 9.33
C HIS A 48 -3.52 10.68 10.62
N ASN A 49 -3.03 10.20 11.76
CA ASN A 49 -3.26 10.81 13.07
C ASN A 49 -2.13 11.77 13.46
N LEU A 50 -0.98 11.69 12.77
CA LEU A 50 0.21 12.48 13.07
C LEU A 50 0.34 13.75 12.23
N THR A 51 -0.37 13.82 11.10
CA THR A 51 -0.30 14.99 10.23
C THR A 51 -1.62 15.29 9.55
N GLN A 52 -1.72 16.49 8.98
CA GLN A 52 -2.85 16.89 8.16
C GLN A 52 -2.88 16.07 6.87
N PRO A 53 -4.06 15.64 6.38
CA PRO A 53 -4.17 14.75 5.21
C PRO A 53 -3.44 15.26 3.96
N TRP A 54 -3.46 16.57 3.70
CA TRP A 54 -2.78 17.15 2.53
C TRP A 54 -1.26 17.10 2.64
N LEU A 55 -0.70 17.25 3.85
CA LEU A 55 0.74 17.18 4.07
C LEU A 55 1.26 15.75 3.85
N LEU A 56 0.42 14.76 4.13
CA LEU A 56 0.70 13.35 3.86
C LEU A 56 0.74 13.06 2.36
N ASP A 57 -0.13 13.72 1.60
CA ASP A 57 -0.21 13.57 0.16
C ASP A 57 0.96 14.24 -0.55
N ASP A 58 1.29 15.48 -0.16
CA ASP A 58 2.50 16.17 -0.61
C ASP A 58 3.75 15.33 -0.35
N PHE A 59 3.86 14.77 0.86
CA PHE A 59 4.99 13.91 1.22
C PHE A 59 5.06 12.64 0.36
N LEU A 60 3.93 11.94 0.14
CA LEU A 60 3.88 10.74 -0.69
C LEU A 60 4.24 11.04 -2.16
N CYS A 61 3.76 12.18 -2.67
CA CYS A 61 4.14 12.69 -3.98
C CYS A 61 5.66 12.93 -4.06
N GLU A 62 6.22 13.76 -3.18
CA GLU A 62 7.65 14.08 -3.17
C GLU A 62 8.54 12.83 -3.09
N GLN A 63 8.20 11.91 -2.20
CA GLN A 63 8.99 10.70 -1.95
C GLN A 63 9.00 9.73 -3.12
N GLN A 64 7.88 9.60 -3.84
CA GLN A 64 7.76 8.74 -5.01
C GLN A 64 8.75 9.12 -6.13
N TRP A 65 9.19 10.38 -6.17
CA TRP A 65 10.10 10.91 -7.19
C TRP A 65 11.53 11.12 -6.69
N ALA A 66 11.69 11.49 -5.42
CA ALA A 66 12.98 11.88 -4.87
C ALA A 66 13.87 10.69 -4.48
N ASP A 67 13.29 9.57 -4.01
CA ASP A 67 14.06 8.65 -3.17
C ASP A 67 14.22 7.21 -3.70
N ARG A 68 15.39 6.64 -3.39
CA ARG A 68 15.82 5.29 -3.77
C ARG A 68 14.96 4.19 -3.15
N TRP A 69 14.26 4.51 -2.06
CA TRP A 69 13.46 3.60 -1.25
C TRP A 69 12.15 3.18 -1.92
N PHE A 70 11.64 3.98 -2.86
CA PHE A 70 10.40 3.75 -3.60
C PHE A 70 10.60 3.12 -4.98
N ARG A 71 11.83 2.72 -5.31
CA ARG A 71 12.22 2.28 -6.66
C ARG A 71 11.36 1.13 -7.22
N ASP A 72 10.77 0.32 -6.34
CA ASP A 72 9.95 -0.83 -6.71
C ASP A 72 8.45 -0.69 -6.34
N GLY A 73 8.00 0.52 -5.94
CA GLY A 73 6.63 0.71 -5.42
C GLY A 73 5.99 2.07 -5.69
N TYR A 74 4.67 2.10 -5.59
CA TYR A 74 3.84 3.30 -5.77
C TYR A 74 3.03 3.59 -4.50
N ALA A 75 2.74 4.86 -4.25
CA ALA A 75 1.83 5.27 -3.19
C ALA A 75 0.35 5.04 -3.60
N CYS A 76 -0.45 4.51 -2.69
CA CYS A 76 -1.90 4.53 -2.77
C CYS A 76 -2.43 5.68 -1.92
N PHE A 77 -3.08 6.66 -2.55
CA PHE A 77 -3.61 7.85 -1.88
C PHE A 77 -4.94 7.59 -1.17
N THR A 78 -5.53 6.40 -1.30
CA THR A 78 -6.69 6.02 -0.46
C THR A 78 -6.25 5.45 0.88
N CYS A 79 -5.31 4.50 0.90
CA CYS A 79 -4.85 3.87 2.15
C CYS A 79 -3.52 4.39 2.66
N LYS A 80 -2.94 5.39 1.99
CA LYS A 80 -1.67 6.08 2.27
C LYS A 80 -0.51 5.11 2.53
N LYS A 81 -0.50 4.00 1.78
CA LYS A 81 0.55 2.98 1.81
C LYS A 81 1.33 3.00 0.52
N VAL A 82 2.64 2.79 0.65
CA VAL A 82 3.48 2.44 -0.49
C VAL A 82 3.46 0.94 -0.66
N LEU A 83 3.14 0.50 -1.88
CA LEU A 83 2.99 -0.91 -2.21
C LEU A 83 3.76 -1.22 -3.49
N ASP A 84 4.15 -2.48 -3.63
CA ASP A 84 4.76 -2.99 -4.85
C ASP A 84 3.85 -2.76 -6.07
N VAL A 85 4.46 -2.56 -7.24
CA VAL A 85 3.76 -2.32 -8.52
C VAL A 85 2.64 -3.34 -8.81
N SER A 86 2.75 -4.59 -8.33
CA SER A 86 1.72 -5.63 -8.49
C SER A 86 0.38 -5.33 -7.79
N HIS A 87 0.33 -4.31 -6.93
CA HIS A 87 -0.88 -3.85 -6.25
C HIS A 87 -1.61 -2.74 -7.01
N PHE A 88 -1.14 -2.36 -8.20
CA PHE A 88 -1.72 -1.30 -9.02
C PHE A 88 -2.06 -1.84 -10.41
N ASP A 89 -3.18 -1.39 -10.96
CA ASP A 89 -3.52 -1.63 -12.36
C ASP A 89 -2.53 -0.87 -13.25
N PHE A 90 -2.20 -1.41 -14.42
CA PHE A 90 -1.27 -0.84 -15.37
C PHE A 90 -1.66 0.59 -15.76
N CYS A 91 -2.96 0.88 -15.87
CA CYS A 91 -3.44 2.24 -16.13
C CYS A 91 -3.10 3.25 -15.02
N GLN A 92 -2.76 2.78 -13.81
CA GLN A 92 -2.30 3.61 -12.68
C GLN A 92 -0.77 3.83 -12.70
N THR A 93 -0.03 3.06 -13.50
CA THR A 93 1.44 3.04 -13.51
C THR A 93 2.07 3.43 -14.85
N ASP A 94 1.35 3.28 -15.97
CA ASP A 94 1.83 3.46 -17.36
C ASP A 94 0.66 3.83 -18.33
N GLY A 95 -0.41 4.49 -17.83
CA GLY A 95 -1.62 4.86 -18.59
C GLY A 95 -2.08 6.31 -18.37
N ASP A 96 -3.38 6.65 -18.47
CA ASP A 96 -3.87 8.05 -18.34
C ASP A 96 -3.50 8.74 -17.01
N ARG A 97 -3.18 7.96 -15.97
CA ARG A 97 -2.68 8.44 -14.67
C ARG A 97 -1.16 8.30 -14.51
N ASP A 98 -0.50 7.96 -15.60
CA ASP A 98 0.95 8.02 -15.72
C ASP A 98 1.36 9.44 -16.14
N LYS A 99 1.99 10.10 -15.18
CA LYS A 99 3.19 10.95 -15.21
C LYS A 99 3.48 11.94 -16.35
N GLU A 100 2.85 11.90 -17.51
CA GLU A 100 3.23 12.83 -18.58
C GLU A 100 2.61 14.21 -18.43
N GLU A 101 1.46 14.38 -17.76
CA GLU A 101 0.80 15.70 -17.67
C GLU A 101 0.11 16.01 -16.32
N GLY A 102 0.74 15.65 -15.21
CA GLY A 102 0.57 16.36 -13.92
C GLY A 102 -0.85 16.49 -13.32
N MET A 103 -1.84 15.70 -13.74
CA MET A 103 -3.22 15.87 -13.26
C MET A 103 -3.79 14.76 -12.37
N ASP A 104 -3.22 13.55 -12.35
CA ASP A 104 -3.91 12.40 -11.72
C ASP A 104 -3.06 11.54 -10.76
N GLU A 105 -1.89 12.00 -10.32
CA GLU A 105 -0.98 11.19 -9.48
C GLU A 105 -1.57 10.89 -8.09
N GLU A 106 -2.19 11.89 -7.46
CA GLU A 106 -2.91 11.77 -6.18
C GLU A 106 -4.16 10.89 -6.29
N LEU A 107 -4.57 10.53 -7.51
CA LEU A 107 -5.69 9.61 -7.74
C LEU A 107 -5.24 8.14 -7.76
N ARG A 108 -3.94 7.84 -7.62
CA ARG A 108 -3.48 6.45 -7.56
C ARG A 108 -4.08 5.72 -6.37
N PHE A 109 -4.67 4.57 -6.65
CA PHE A 109 -5.16 3.66 -5.63
C PHE A 109 -4.77 2.23 -5.91
N CYS A 110 -4.55 1.46 -4.84
CA CYS A 110 -4.26 0.04 -4.96
C CYS A 110 -5.53 -0.77 -5.25
N LEU A 111 -5.36 -1.98 -5.80
CA LEU A 111 -6.45 -2.87 -6.15
C LEU A 111 -7.46 -3.10 -5.01
N PRO A 112 -7.05 -3.33 -3.74
CA PRO A 112 -7.99 -3.41 -2.62
C PRO A 112 -8.87 -2.17 -2.46
N CYS A 113 -8.28 -0.98 -2.52
CA CYS A 113 -9.01 0.28 -2.42
C CYS A 113 -9.96 0.47 -3.59
N GLY A 114 -9.52 0.22 -4.83
CA GLY A 114 -10.36 0.33 -6.01
C GLY A 114 -11.53 -0.67 -6.00
N VAL A 115 -11.34 -1.90 -5.51
CA VAL A 115 -12.46 -2.84 -5.30
C VAL A 115 -13.42 -2.34 -4.23
N GLY A 116 -12.89 -1.82 -3.12
CA GLY A 116 -13.70 -1.28 -2.02
C GLY A 116 -14.53 -0.05 -2.42
N GLN A 117 -13.98 0.80 -3.29
CA GLN A 117 -14.64 1.99 -3.84
C GLN A 117 -15.56 1.67 -5.04
N GLY A 118 -15.51 0.44 -5.57
CA GLY A 118 -16.34 0.03 -6.71
C GLY A 118 -15.75 0.35 -8.10
N GLU A 119 -14.52 0.85 -8.16
CA GLU A 119 -13.78 1.14 -9.40
C GLU A 119 -13.45 -0.13 -10.21
N TYR A 120 -13.30 -1.26 -9.52
CA TYR A 120 -13.11 -2.58 -10.14
C TYR A 120 -14.32 -3.50 -9.91
N PRO A 121 -15.44 -3.26 -10.62
CA PRO A 121 -16.60 -4.14 -10.51
C PRO A 121 -16.25 -5.57 -10.98
N PRO A 122 -16.97 -6.58 -10.48
CA PRO A 122 -16.71 -7.97 -10.83
C PRO A 122 -16.76 -8.19 -12.34
N GLY A 123 -15.76 -8.90 -12.86
CA GLY A 123 -15.64 -9.15 -14.30
C GLY A 123 -15.04 -7.99 -15.11
N ARG A 124 -14.66 -6.87 -14.49
CA ARG A 124 -13.78 -5.87 -15.14
C ARG A 124 -12.37 -6.45 -15.28
N GLU A 125 -11.75 -6.20 -16.44
CA GLU A 125 -10.35 -6.53 -16.67
C GLU A 125 -9.45 -5.55 -15.91
N ILE A 126 -8.43 -6.10 -15.26
CA ILE A 126 -7.41 -5.43 -14.48
C ILE A 126 -6.08 -5.87 -15.07
N TYR A 127 -5.25 -4.93 -15.50
CA TYR A 127 -3.99 -5.23 -16.17
C TYR A 127 -2.86 -5.13 -15.16
N LEU A 128 -2.14 -6.23 -14.93
CA LEU A 128 -0.95 -6.23 -14.08
C LEU A 128 0.26 -6.50 -14.95
N GLY A 129 0.88 -5.43 -15.44
CA GLY A 129 1.85 -5.49 -16.53
C GLY A 129 1.22 -6.13 -17.78
N ARG A 130 1.80 -7.24 -18.26
CA ARG A 130 1.29 -7.97 -19.43
C ARG A 130 0.20 -9.01 -19.13
N ARG A 131 -0.21 -9.15 -17.86
CA ARG A 131 -1.20 -10.17 -17.45
C ARG A 131 -2.55 -9.52 -17.22
N VAL A 132 -3.59 -10.12 -17.80
CA VAL A 132 -4.98 -9.74 -17.55
C VAL A 132 -5.54 -10.56 -16.39
N ARG A 133 -6.16 -9.85 -15.45
CA ARG A 133 -6.89 -10.43 -14.32
C ARG A 133 -8.26 -9.80 -14.19
N TRP A 134 -9.11 -10.40 -13.36
CA TRP A 134 -10.40 -9.84 -13.00
C TRP A 134 -10.74 -10.14 -11.54
N PHE A 135 -11.54 -9.26 -10.92
CA PHE A 135 -12.00 -9.46 -9.56
C PHE A 135 -13.23 -10.38 -9.50
N CYS A 136 -13.13 -11.48 -8.74
CA CYS A 136 -14.24 -12.39 -8.51
C CYS A 136 -15.01 -12.02 -7.23
N ALA A 137 -16.27 -11.59 -7.36
CA ALA A 137 -17.12 -11.23 -6.22
C ALA A 137 -17.35 -12.38 -5.23
N GLY A 138 -17.47 -13.62 -5.73
CA GLY A 138 -17.72 -14.80 -4.90
C GLY A 138 -16.48 -15.24 -4.11
N CYS A 139 -15.31 -15.26 -4.76
CA CYS A 139 -14.07 -15.70 -4.13
C CYS A 139 -13.29 -14.59 -3.43
N LYS A 140 -13.64 -13.31 -3.66
CA LYS A 140 -12.93 -12.12 -3.17
C LYS A 140 -11.42 -12.14 -3.50
N LYS A 141 -11.09 -12.64 -4.70
CA LYS A 141 -9.72 -12.79 -5.20
C LYS A 141 -9.63 -12.37 -6.65
N LEU A 142 -8.42 -11.96 -7.07
CA LEU A 142 -8.11 -11.81 -8.50
C LEU A 142 -7.92 -13.18 -9.14
N ARG A 143 -8.51 -13.33 -10.33
CA ARG A 143 -8.35 -14.51 -11.18
C ARG A 143 -7.64 -14.12 -12.47
N GLU A 144 -6.83 -15.02 -13.01
CA GLU A 144 -6.18 -14.84 -14.31
C GLU A 144 -7.16 -15.20 -15.44
N GLY A 145 -7.07 -14.48 -16.56
CA GLY A 145 -7.84 -14.76 -17.79
C GLY A 145 -8.66 -13.56 -18.27
N ASN A 146 -9.11 -13.64 -19.52
CA ASN A 146 -9.97 -12.62 -20.14
C ASN A 146 -11.43 -12.94 -19.81
N VAL A 147 -12.30 -11.92 -19.75
CA VAL A 147 -13.73 -12.09 -19.37
C VAL A 147 -14.45 -13.04 -20.34
N GLY A 148 -14.01 -13.12 -21.59
CA GLY A 148 -14.50 -14.07 -22.60
C GLY A 148 -14.18 -15.55 -22.33
N SER A 149 -13.35 -15.87 -21.33
CA SER A 149 -13.01 -17.25 -20.96
C SER A 149 -13.85 -17.81 -19.81
N MET A 150 -15.02 -17.23 -19.49
CA MET A 150 -15.96 -17.82 -18.51
C MET A 150 -16.35 -19.27 -18.83
N ALA A 151 -16.09 -19.76 -20.06
CA ALA A 151 -16.28 -21.15 -20.48
C ALA A 151 -15.04 -22.06 -20.33
N ALA A 152 -13.85 -21.56 -19.98
CA ALA A 152 -12.62 -22.35 -19.99
C ALA A 152 -11.84 -22.23 -18.67
N ARG A 153 -11.92 -23.29 -17.87
CA ARG A 153 -10.96 -23.78 -16.86
C ARG A 153 -10.03 -22.73 -16.24
N SER A 154 -10.27 -22.42 -14.96
CA SER A 154 -9.31 -21.72 -14.10
C SER A 154 -7.94 -22.42 -14.11
N VAL A 155 -6.95 -21.81 -14.75
CA VAL A 155 -5.55 -22.14 -14.51
C VAL A 155 -5.15 -21.45 -13.21
N MET A 156 -4.76 -22.25 -12.22
CA MET A 156 -4.48 -21.79 -10.85
C MET A 156 -3.13 -21.07 -10.78
N GLY A 157 -3.14 -19.78 -11.07
CA GLY A 157 -2.14 -18.81 -10.60
C GLY A 157 -2.82 -17.84 -9.62
N ASN A 158 -2.82 -18.15 -8.32
CA ASN A 158 -3.46 -17.29 -7.32
C ASN A 158 -2.47 -16.23 -6.83
N LEU A 159 -2.57 -14.98 -7.30
CA LEU A 159 -2.03 -13.86 -6.53
C LEU A 159 -3.01 -13.58 -5.39
N THR A 160 -2.55 -13.77 -4.15
CA THR A 160 -3.38 -13.50 -2.97
C THR A 160 -3.18 -12.06 -2.54
N ILE A 161 -3.90 -11.15 -3.19
CA ILE A 161 -4.14 -9.82 -2.63
C ILE A 161 -5.34 -9.94 -1.70
N ARG A 162 -5.19 -9.54 -0.44
CA ARG A 162 -6.28 -9.59 0.54
C ARG A 162 -7.17 -8.37 0.32
N PHE A 163 -8.36 -8.61 -0.20
CA PHE A 163 -9.44 -7.64 -0.26
C PHE A 163 -10.22 -7.75 1.04
N THR A 164 -9.94 -6.90 2.02
CA THR A 164 -10.81 -6.76 3.18
C THR A 164 -12.08 -6.07 2.72
N ALA A 165 -13.23 -6.71 2.90
CA ALA A 165 -14.51 -6.01 2.80
C ALA A 165 -14.54 -4.93 3.88
N GLY A 166 -14.90 -3.71 3.50
CA GLY A 166 -15.34 -2.71 4.46
C GLY A 166 -16.57 -3.19 5.22
#